data_AF-A0A356P676-F1
#
_entry.id   AF-A0A356P676-F1
#
_cell.length_a   1.000
_cell.length_b   1.000
_cell.length_c   1.000
_cell.angle_alpha   90.00
_cell.angle_beta   90.00
_cell.angle_gamma   90.00
#
_symmetry.space_group_name_H-M   'P 1'
#
loop_
_entity.id
_entity.type
_entity.pdbx_description
1 polymer ?
#
loop_
_entity_poly.entity_id
_entity_poly.type
_entity_poly.pdbx_seq_one_letter_code
_entity_poly.pdbx_strand_id
1 'polypeptide(L)'
;MVLGLTEDAKNLVQVYWIMGRSENSRNRIFENEGNFVRTTPFDQSKLIDPSLIIYYPVKSEANYHVLSNGDHTDIILDYLKNGKSFDEAVSNTYFEPDHPNYTPRISGIINLKDNKCCYELAIVKSVYNDPQYCERHF
;
A
#
# COMPACT_ATOMS: atom_id res chain seq x y z
N MET A 1 1.28 8.71 2.28
CA MET A 1 -0.12 8.62 1.80
C MET A 1 -1.01 9.44 2.70
N VAL A 2 -2.16 9.87 2.20
CA VAL A 2 -3.23 10.52 2.96
C VAL A 2 -4.54 9.83 2.60
N LEU A 3 -5.38 9.61 3.62
CA LEU A 3 -6.72 9.05 3.49
C LEU A 3 -7.65 9.83 4.41
N GLY A 4 -8.83 10.21 3.92
CA GLY A 4 -9.79 10.91 4.74
C GLY A 4 -10.93 11.54 3.96
N LEU A 5 -11.52 12.57 4.56
CA LEU A 5 -12.63 13.34 3.99
C LEU A 5 -12.20 14.78 3.74
N THR A 6 -12.83 15.43 2.76
CA THR A 6 -12.79 16.89 2.65
C THR A 6 -13.40 17.55 3.88
N GLU A 7 -13.06 18.82 4.12
CA GLU A 7 -13.57 19.60 5.26
C GLU A 7 -15.11 19.62 5.34
N ASP A 8 -15.79 19.63 4.20
CA ASP A 8 -17.25 19.57 4.11
C ASP A 8 -17.85 18.16 4.29
N ALA A 9 -17.00 17.15 4.52
CA ALA A 9 -17.33 15.72 4.65
C ALA A 9 -18.08 15.11 3.45
N LYS A 10 -18.07 15.75 2.28
CA LYS A 10 -18.80 15.27 1.10
C LYS A 10 -17.97 14.39 0.18
N ASN A 11 -16.64 14.52 0.22
CA ASN A 11 -15.75 13.80 -0.68
C ASN A 11 -14.73 13.00 0.11
N LEU A 12 -14.56 11.76 -0.31
CA LEU A 12 -13.48 10.89 0.15
C LEU A 12 -12.22 11.21 -0.65
N VAL A 13 -11.10 11.37 0.05
CA VAL A 13 -9.83 11.81 -0.51
C VAL A 13 -8.76 10.76 -0.27
N GLN A 14 -8.01 10.48 -1.33
CA GLN A 14 -6.86 9.60 -1.31
C GLN A 14 -5.69 10.31 -2.00
N VAL A 15 -4.53 10.34 -1.34
CA VAL A 15 -3.31 10.91 -1.93
C VAL A 15 -2.15 9.95 -1.72
N TYR A 16 -1.47 9.62 -2.80
CA TYR A 16 -0.28 8.78 -2.79
C TYR A 16 0.87 9.47 -3.52
N TRP A 17 2.09 9.28 -3.03
CA TRP A 17 3.31 9.78 -3.65
C TRP A 17 4.43 8.78 -3.41
N ILE A 18 5.41 8.75 -4.32
CA ILE A 18 6.62 7.93 -4.18
C ILE A 18 7.79 8.78 -3.73
N MET A 19 8.59 8.20 -2.83
CA MET A 19 9.89 8.68 -2.41
C MET A 19 10.87 7.49 -2.45
N GLY A 20 12.17 7.75 -2.50
CA GLY A 20 13.19 6.70 -2.58
C GLY A 20 14.45 7.04 -1.79
N ARG A 21 15.01 6.03 -1.11
CA ARG A 21 16.25 6.14 -0.32
C ARG A 21 17.44 5.45 -1.00
N SER A 22 17.19 4.29 -1.59
CA SER A 22 18.16 3.51 -2.36
C SER A 22 18.08 3.86 -3.85
N GLU A 23 19.08 3.44 -4.63
CA GLU A 23 19.03 3.56 -6.09
C GLU A 23 17.80 2.83 -6.66
N ASN A 24 17.56 1.59 -6.22
CA ASN A 24 16.39 0.81 -6.63
C ASN A 24 15.08 1.54 -6.33
N SER A 25 14.87 2.02 -5.09
CA SER A 25 13.62 2.70 -4.70
C SER A 25 13.44 4.11 -5.28
N ARG A 26 14.51 4.76 -5.76
CA ARG A 26 14.43 6.00 -6.55
C ARG A 26 14.13 5.75 -8.02
N ASN A 27 14.45 4.57 -8.53
CA ASN A 27 14.30 4.22 -9.93
C ASN A 27 12.87 3.82 -10.28
N ARG A 28 11.89 4.67 -9.97
CA ARG A 28 10.49 4.36 -10.22
C ARG A 28 9.67 5.60 -10.56
N ILE A 29 8.77 5.42 -11.52
CA ILE A 29 7.79 6.41 -11.97
C ILE A 29 6.39 5.80 -11.91
N PHE A 30 5.38 6.66 -11.99
CA PHE A 30 4.02 6.22 -12.19
C PHE A 30 3.74 6.04 -13.68
N GLU A 31 3.11 4.93 -14.01
CA GLU A 31 2.55 4.64 -15.33
C GLU A 31 1.06 4.31 -15.17
N ASN A 32 0.24 4.85 -16.07
CA ASN A 32 -1.18 4.53 -16.11
C ASN A 32 -1.37 3.14 -16.73
N GLU A 33 -2.06 2.26 -16.02
CA GLU A 33 -2.43 0.92 -16.49
C GLU A 33 -3.95 0.75 -16.39
N GLY A 34 -4.64 1.12 -17.47
CA GLY A 34 -6.10 1.13 -17.51
C GLY A 34 -6.71 2.10 -16.50
N ASN A 35 -7.45 1.56 -15.53
CA ASN A 35 -8.07 2.33 -14.44
C ASN A 35 -7.18 2.43 -13.19
N PHE A 36 -5.96 1.90 -13.24
CA PHE A 36 -5.03 1.87 -12.11
C PHE A 36 -3.75 2.62 -12.44
N VAL A 37 -3.01 2.94 -11.38
CA VAL A 37 -1.65 3.44 -11.48
C VAL A 37 -0.72 2.32 -11.04
N ARG A 38 0.34 2.08 -11.80
CA ARG A 38 1.40 1.13 -11.46
C ARG A 38 2.72 1.86 -11.35
N THR A 39 3.58 1.42 -10.44
CA THR A 39 4.98 1.85 -10.44
C THR A 39 5.79 1.01 -11.41
N THR A 40 6.57 1.67 -12.26
CA THR A 40 7.47 1.01 -13.21
C THR A 40 8.87 1.60 -13.10
N PRO A 41 9.93 0.83 -13.43
CA PRO A 41 11.28 1.34 -13.37
C PRO A 41 11.46 2.49 -14.36
N PHE A 42 12.08 3.58 -13.91
CA PHE A 42 12.43 4.68 -14.82
C PHE A 42 13.51 4.27 -15.83
N ASP A 43 14.55 3.60 -15.32
CA ASP A 43 15.65 3.04 -16.09
C ASP A 43 15.70 1.53 -15.87
N GLN A 44 15.30 0.77 -16.88
CA GLN A 44 15.25 -0.69 -16.82
C GLN A 44 16.62 -1.32 -16.51
N SER A 45 17.74 -0.67 -16.90
CA SER A 45 19.09 -1.19 -16.67
C SER A 45 19.54 -1.10 -15.21
N LYS A 46 18.88 -0.25 -14.41
CA LYS A 46 19.14 -0.05 -12.98
C LYS A 46 18.17 -0.81 -12.08
N LEU A 47 17.35 -1.69 -12.66
CA LEU A 47 16.44 -2.55 -11.93
C LEU A 47 17.24 -3.62 -11.18
N ILE A 48 17.20 -3.59 -9.84
CA ILE A 48 17.88 -4.58 -9.00
C ILE A 48 16.87 -5.60 -8.48
N ASP A 49 15.88 -5.14 -7.73
CA ASP A 49 14.82 -5.97 -7.19
C ASP A 49 13.46 -5.41 -7.66
N PRO A 50 12.78 -6.09 -8.59
CA PRO A 50 11.48 -5.65 -9.09
C PRO A 50 10.36 -5.75 -8.05
N SER A 51 10.46 -6.66 -7.08
CA SER A 51 9.38 -6.92 -6.13
C SER A 51 9.09 -5.72 -5.21
N LEU A 52 10.11 -4.90 -4.94
CA LEU A 52 10.00 -3.73 -4.08
C LEU A 52 9.63 -2.44 -4.82
N ILE A 53 9.64 -2.44 -6.15
CA ILE A 53 9.43 -1.21 -6.94
C ILE A 53 8.36 -1.31 -8.00
N ILE A 54 7.90 -2.52 -8.36
CA ILE A 54 6.84 -2.74 -9.34
C ILE A 54 5.59 -3.24 -8.61
N TYR A 55 4.64 -2.33 -8.35
CA TYR A 55 3.39 -2.63 -7.68
C TYR A 55 2.33 -1.60 -8.03
N TYR A 56 1.09 -1.85 -7.61
CA TYR A 56 0.01 -0.89 -7.75
C TYR A 56 -0.17 -0.10 -6.46
N PRO A 57 0.23 1.19 -6.41
CA PRO A 57 0.05 2.00 -5.20
C PRO A 57 -1.42 2.27 -4.87
N VAL A 58 -2.30 2.25 -5.89
CA VAL A 58 -3.74 2.49 -5.75
C VAL A 58 -4.49 1.55 -6.69
N LYS A 59 -5.44 0.79 -6.14
CA LYS A 59 -6.40 -0.01 -6.92
C LYS A 59 -7.79 0.11 -6.34
N SER A 60 -8.79 -0.08 -7.18
CA SER A 60 -10.19 -0.12 -6.78
C SER A 60 -10.89 -1.33 -7.37
N GLU A 61 -11.74 -1.96 -6.57
CA GLU A 61 -12.60 -3.07 -6.98
C GLU A 61 -13.97 -2.90 -6.33
N ALA A 62 -15.02 -2.83 -7.15
CA ALA A 62 -16.40 -2.62 -6.71
C ALA A 62 -16.56 -1.45 -5.72
N ASN A 63 -16.61 -1.72 -4.42
CA ASN A 63 -16.81 -0.72 -3.37
C ASN A 63 -15.55 -0.46 -2.53
N TYR A 64 -14.43 -1.06 -2.90
CA TYR A 64 -13.17 -0.96 -2.18
C TYR A 64 -12.19 -0.13 -2.99
N HIS A 65 -11.57 0.86 -2.36
CA HIS A 65 -10.41 1.56 -2.89
C HIS A 65 -9.24 1.35 -1.93
N VAL A 66 -8.20 0.68 -2.39
CA VAL A 66 -7.05 0.29 -1.57
C VAL A 66 -5.83 1.06 -2.01
N LEU A 67 -5.06 1.56 -1.04
CA LEU A 67 -3.75 2.15 -1.26
C LEU A 67 -2.70 1.44 -0.41
N SER A 68 -1.52 1.25 -0.97
CA SER A 68 -0.40 0.73 -0.20
C SER A 68 0.94 1.16 -0.78
N ASN A 69 2.03 1.04 0.00
CA ASN A 69 3.38 1.30 -0.50
C ASN A 69 4.10 0.07 -1.07
N GLY A 70 3.39 -1.00 -1.44
CA GLY A 70 4.02 -2.17 -2.04
C GLY A 70 3.03 -3.09 -2.75
N ASP A 71 3.48 -4.30 -3.08
CA ASP A 71 2.69 -5.37 -3.72
C ASP A 71 1.47 -5.83 -2.90
N HIS A 72 1.50 -5.67 -1.57
CA HIS A 72 0.38 -6.00 -0.68
C HIS A 72 -0.95 -5.28 -0.98
N THR A 73 -1.00 -4.27 -1.86
CA THR A 73 -2.27 -3.77 -2.41
C THR A 73 -3.12 -4.89 -3.01
N ASP A 74 -2.49 -5.80 -3.78
CA ASP A 74 -3.19 -6.91 -4.42
C ASP A 74 -3.63 -7.96 -3.39
N ILE A 75 -2.78 -8.26 -2.40
CA ILE A 75 -3.12 -9.16 -1.29
C ILE A 75 -4.37 -8.65 -0.55
N ILE A 76 -4.42 -7.37 -0.23
CA ILE A 76 -5.56 -6.75 0.45
C ILE A 76 -6.82 -6.87 -0.40
N LEU A 77 -6.76 -6.54 -1.69
CA LEU A 77 -7.91 -6.69 -2.58
C LEU A 77 -8.39 -8.13 -2.71
N ASP A 78 -7.49 -9.10 -2.77
CA ASP A 78 -7.86 -10.52 -2.84
C ASP A 78 -8.58 -10.99 -1.58
N TYR A 79 -8.13 -10.57 -0.40
CA TYR A 79 -8.84 -10.84 0.86
C TYR A 79 -10.26 -10.25 0.85
N LEU A 80 -10.39 -8.99 0.44
CA LEU A 80 -11.70 -8.31 0.37
C LEU A 80 -12.65 -8.98 -0.62
N LYS A 81 -12.14 -9.42 -1.79
CA LYS A 81 -12.91 -10.18 -2.79
C LYS A 81 -13.44 -11.50 -2.24
N ASN A 82 -12.69 -12.13 -1.33
CA ASN A 82 -13.08 -13.35 -0.65
C ASN A 82 -13.90 -13.11 0.63
N GLY A 83 -14.40 -11.89 0.84
CA GLY A 83 -15.26 -11.53 1.98
C GLY A 83 -14.54 -11.42 3.32
N LYS A 84 -13.21 -11.30 3.31
CA LYS A 84 -12.38 -11.04 4.49
C LYS A 84 -12.29 -9.55 4.80
N SER A 85 -11.96 -9.21 6.05
CA SER A 85 -11.77 -7.82 6.45
C SER A 85 -10.40 -7.27 6.02
N PHE A 86 -10.27 -5.94 6.02
CA PHE A 86 -8.99 -5.24 5.86
C PHE A 86 -7.98 -5.66 6.94
N ASP A 87 -8.44 -5.75 8.19
CA ASP A 87 -7.63 -6.19 9.33
C ASP A 87 -7.08 -7.60 9.15
N GLU A 88 -7.92 -8.53 8.67
CA GLU A 88 -7.50 -9.90 8.36
C GLU A 88 -6.41 -9.89 7.28
N ALA A 89 -6.55 -9.06 6.24
CA ALA A 89 -5.56 -8.96 5.17
C ALA A 89 -4.21 -8.43 5.69
N VAL A 90 -4.22 -7.27 6.35
CA VAL A 90 -3.01 -6.63 6.89
C VAL A 90 -2.34 -7.50 7.95
N SER A 91 -3.12 -8.22 8.76
CA SER A 91 -2.61 -9.18 9.75
C SER A 91 -1.76 -10.30 9.14
N ASN A 92 -1.97 -10.62 7.85
CA ASN A 92 -1.20 -11.62 7.12
C ASN A 92 -0.05 -11.02 6.30
N THR A 93 0.18 -9.71 6.37
CA THR A 93 1.34 -9.05 5.73
C THR A 93 2.49 -8.84 6.71
N TYR A 94 3.68 -8.56 6.17
CA TYR A 94 4.93 -8.29 6.89
C TYR A 94 5.62 -7.08 6.27
N PHE A 95 6.52 -6.41 7.01
CA PHE A 95 7.40 -5.37 6.45
C PHE A 95 8.22 -5.89 5.25
N GLU A 96 8.80 -4.98 4.47
CA GLU A 96 9.60 -5.35 3.30
C GLU A 96 10.84 -6.17 3.72
N PRO A 97 11.23 -7.21 2.98
CA PRO A 97 12.41 -8.03 3.29
C PRO A 97 13.73 -7.35 2.87
N ASP A 98 13.86 -6.02 3.04
CA ASP A 98 14.95 -5.19 2.54
C ASP A 98 16.03 -4.90 3.60
N HIS A 99 16.63 -5.96 4.14
CA HIS A 99 17.70 -5.83 5.16
C HIS A 99 18.75 -4.79 4.72
N PRO A 100 19.20 -3.89 5.62
CA PRO A 100 18.89 -3.86 7.07
C PRO A 100 17.69 -2.97 7.44
N ASN A 101 16.90 -2.52 6.46
CA ASN A 101 15.91 -1.47 6.69
C ASN A 101 14.57 -2.00 7.22
N TYR A 102 14.14 -3.17 6.74
CA TYR A 102 12.83 -3.75 7.07
C TYR A 102 11.71 -2.72 6.92
N THR A 103 11.66 -2.11 5.74
CA THR A 103 10.83 -0.95 5.44
C THR A 103 9.36 -1.25 5.79
N PRO A 104 8.71 -0.41 6.60
CA PRO A 104 7.32 -0.62 6.96
C PRO A 104 6.40 -0.68 5.75
N ARG A 105 5.38 -1.54 5.85
CA ARG A 105 4.25 -1.54 4.93
C ARG A 105 3.13 -0.69 5.50
N ILE A 106 2.69 0.29 4.73
CA ILE A 106 1.61 1.20 5.07
C ILE A 106 0.48 0.91 4.08
N SER A 107 -0.72 0.71 4.62
CA SER A 107 -1.91 0.38 3.87
C SER A 107 -3.05 1.30 4.26
N GLY A 108 -3.96 1.54 3.33
CA GLY A 108 -5.22 2.22 3.59
C GLY A 108 -6.33 1.65 2.72
N ILE A 109 -7.54 1.70 3.24
CA ILE A 109 -8.75 1.27 2.52
C ILE A 109 -9.82 2.35 2.65
N ILE A 110 -10.55 2.58 1.56
CA ILE A 110 -11.88 3.18 1.60
C ILE A 110 -12.90 2.10 1.25
N ASN A 111 -13.80 1.82 2.18
CA ASN A 111 -14.89 0.86 2.02
C ASN A 111 -16.22 1.61 1.89
N LEU A 112 -16.70 1.76 0.66
CA LEU A 112 -17.94 2.48 0.37
C LEU A 112 -19.21 1.74 0.84
N LYS A 113 -19.09 0.49 1.31
CA LYS A 113 -20.19 -0.22 1.97
C LYS A 113 -20.30 0.09 3.46
N ASP A 114 -19.23 0.62 4.07
CA ASP A 114 -19.23 0.96 5.49
C ASP A 114 -19.77 2.37 5.71
N ASN A 115 -21.01 2.44 6.20
CA ASN A 115 -21.70 3.69 6.48
C ASN A 115 -21.29 4.35 7.81
N LYS A 116 -20.42 3.69 8.61
CA LYS A 116 -19.95 4.20 9.92
C LYS A 116 -18.53 4.72 9.83
N CYS A 117 -17.64 3.94 9.23
CA CYS A 117 -16.23 4.29 9.04
C CYS A 117 -15.82 3.90 7.63
N CYS A 118 -15.89 4.85 6.71
CA CYS A 118 -15.63 4.57 5.31
C CYS A 118 -14.13 4.46 4.98
N TYR A 119 -13.22 4.76 5.91
CA TYR A 119 -11.78 4.68 5.66
C TYR A 119 -10.97 4.22 6.89
N GLU A 120 -9.91 3.46 6.65
CA GLU A 120 -9.01 2.91 7.67
C GLU A 120 -7.55 2.98 7.18
N LEU A 121 -6.60 3.10 8.10
CA LEU A 121 -5.16 3.13 7.84
C LEU A 121 -4.46 2.12 8.73
N ALA A 122 -3.48 1.40 8.19
CA ALA A 122 -2.68 0.48 8.98
C ALA A 122 -1.19 0.58 8.62
N ILE A 123 -0.35 0.22 9.58
CA ILE A 123 1.09 0.09 9.39
C ILE A 123 1.60 -1.23 9.99
N VAL A 124 2.39 -1.96 9.21
CA VAL A 124 3.13 -3.15 9.62
C VAL A 124 4.62 -2.84 9.60
N LYS A 125 5.29 -2.99 10.75
CA LYS A 125 6.69 -2.57 10.92
C LYS A 125 7.47 -3.56 11.77
N SER A 126 8.77 -3.63 11.52
CA SER A 126 9.71 -4.25 12.47
C SER A 126 9.90 -3.36 13.70
N VAL A 127 10.28 -3.97 14.82
CA VAL A 127 10.70 -3.23 16.02
C VAL A 127 12.23 -3.13 16.03
N TYR A 128 12.77 -1.91 16.11
CA TYR A 128 14.21 -1.64 16.07
C TYR A 128 14.97 -2.30 14.89
N ASN A 129 14.32 -2.43 13.73
CA ASN A 129 14.85 -3.14 12.56
C ASN A 129 15.26 -4.60 12.85
N ASP A 130 14.57 -5.27 13.79
CA ASP A 130 14.72 -6.69 14.04
C ASP A 130 13.59 -7.47 13.35
N PRO A 131 13.91 -8.38 12.41
CA PRO A 131 12.89 -9.11 11.66
C PRO A 131 12.11 -10.13 12.50
N GLN A 132 12.53 -10.42 13.74
CA GLN A 132 11.82 -11.33 14.64
C GLN A 132 10.56 -10.69 15.23
N TYR A 133 10.50 -9.35 15.28
CA TYR A 133 9.41 -8.61 15.91
C TYR A 133 8.61 -7.84 14.88
N CYS A 134 7.41 -8.32 14.57
CA CYS A 134 6.49 -7.69 13.64
C CYS A 134 5.32 -7.06 14.40
N GLU A 135 5.25 -5.73 14.41
CA GLU A 135 4.14 -4.96 14.97
C GLU A 135 3.15 -4.55 13.89
N ARG A 136 1.87 -4.46 14.27
CA ARG A 136 0.77 -4.00 13.42
C ARG A 136 -0.05 -2.99 14.19
N HIS A 137 -0.33 -1.85 13.57
CA HIS A 137 -1.16 -0.79 14.12
C HIS A 137 -2.27 -0.51 13.12
N PHE A 138 -3.50 -0.41 13.62
CA PHE A 138 -4.76 -0.18 12.89
C PHE A 138 -5.40 1.11 13.43
#